data_AF-N6YQD2-F1
#
_entry.id   AF-N6YQD2-F1
#
_cell.length_a   1.000
_cell.length_b   1.000
_cell.length_c   1.000
_cell.angle_alpha   90.00
_cell.angle_beta   90.00
_cell.angle_gamma   90.00
#
_symmetry.space_group_name_H-M   'P 1'
#
loop_
_entity.id
_entity.type
_entity.pdbx_description
1 polymer ?
#
loop_
_entity_poly.entity_id
_entity_poly.type
_entity_poly.pdbx_seq_one_letter_code
_entity_poly.pdbx_strand_id
1 'polypeptide(L)'
;MTPPFVAFLTWPQRWLLLAVLVVLSAVLFFGHIARLDELIQAKGEGGILALQFAGSVAKATDLLAAWRGLEEELRSQTRWDFLFLLVYPTALSLACAMLVEARGNPLPTIGVFIAWFALAAMPLDALENLATLRMIDHGASESLASWLTFCATIKFAAAFTAAGYLLVAGTATLVQR
;
A
#
# COMPACT_ATOMS: atom_id res chain seq x y z
N MET A 1 7.28 18.38 14.82
CA MET A 1 7.37 16.90 14.83
C MET A 1 8.57 16.49 14.02
N THR A 2 9.33 15.49 14.46
CA THR A 2 10.47 14.97 13.70
C THR A 2 9.98 13.98 12.64
N PRO A 3 10.43 14.06 11.38
CA PRO A 3 10.12 13.05 10.39
C PRO A 3 10.69 11.68 10.80
N PRO A 4 10.03 10.56 10.40
CA PRO A 4 10.50 9.22 10.74
C PRO A 4 11.89 8.95 10.15
N PHE A 5 12.61 7.99 10.72
CA PHE A 5 13.95 7.52 10.30
C PHE A 5 15.12 8.52 10.44
N VAL A 6 14.84 9.82 10.45
CA VAL A 6 15.86 10.88 10.46
C VAL A 6 16.72 10.87 11.74
N ALA A 7 16.16 10.47 12.87
CA ALA A 7 16.90 10.40 14.13
C ALA A 7 17.91 9.23 14.21
N PHE A 8 17.77 8.20 13.36
CA PHE A 8 18.47 6.93 13.54
C PHE A 8 19.41 6.57 12.38
N LEU A 9 19.19 7.16 11.19
CA LEU A 9 19.96 6.84 9.99
C LEU A 9 20.76 8.05 9.51
N THR A 10 22.01 7.82 9.12
CA THR A 10 22.82 8.81 8.40
C THR A 10 22.33 9.00 6.96
N TRP A 11 22.70 10.12 6.33
CA TRP A 11 22.26 10.44 4.96
C TRP A 11 22.57 9.33 3.93
N PRO A 12 23.78 8.74 3.88
CA PRO A 12 24.06 7.63 2.95
C PRO A 12 23.23 6.38 3.25
N GLN A 13 23.00 6.06 4.53
CA GLN A 13 22.18 4.91 4.93
C GLN A 13 20.72 5.07 4.51
N ARG A 14 20.17 6.29 4.55
CA ARG A 14 18.80 6.58 4.07
C ARG A 14 18.66 6.30 2.58
N TRP A 15 19.60 6.74 1.76
CA TRP A 15 19.60 6.46 0.32
C TRP A 15 19.74 4.97 0.01
N LEU A 16 20.66 4.28 0.70
CA LEU A 16 20.82 2.83 0.54
C LEU A 16 19.53 2.09 0.92
N LEU A 17 18.95 2.42 2.08
CA LEU A 17 17.70 1.82 2.53
C LEU A 17 16.56 2.11 1.56
N LEU A 18 16.42 3.35 1.07
CA LEU A 18 15.41 3.72 0.09
C LEU A 18 15.57 2.91 -1.20
N ALA A 19 16.80 2.79 -1.71
CA ALA A 19 17.08 1.99 -2.91
C ALA A 19 16.69 0.52 -2.71
N VAL A 20 17.07 -0.08 -1.57
CA VAL A 20 16.70 -1.46 -1.22
C VAL A 20 15.19 -1.61 -1.13
N LEU A 21 14.49 -0.70 -0.45
CA LEU A 21 13.04 -0.75 -0.29
C LEU A 21 12.31 -0.57 -1.63
N VAL A 22 12.78 0.32 -2.50
CA VAL A 22 12.20 0.53 -3.84
C VAL A 22 12.40 -0.70 -4.72
N VAL A 23 13.62 -1.26 -4.75
CA VAL A 23 13.92 -2.47 -5.52
C VAL A 23 13.09 -3.64 -4.99
N LEU A 24 13.03 -3.83 -3.68
CA LEU A 24 12.23 -4.88 -3.06
C LEU A 24 10.73 -4.69 -3.35
N SER A 25 10.22 -3.46 -3.27
CA SER A 25 8.82 -3.15 -3.63
C SER A 25 8.55 -3.51 -5.08
N ALA A 26 9.44 -3.16 -6.01
CA ALA A 26 9.30 -3.49 -7.42
C ALA A 26 9.34 -5.00 -7.67
N VAL A 27 10.26 -5.72 -7.02
CA VAL A 27 10.38 -7.19 -7.14
C VAL A 27 9.14 -7.89 -6.60
N LEU A 28 8.64 -7.49 -5.43
CA LEU A 28 7.42 -8.07 -4.84
C LEU A 28 6.20 -7.77 -5.70
N PHE A 29 6.05 -6.52 -6.14
CA PHE A 29 4.90 -6.10 -6.94
C PHE A 29 4.90 -6.75 -8.32
N PHE A 30 5.94 -6.56 -9.13
CA PHE A 30 5.99 -7.06 -10.50
C PHE A 30 6.28 -8.58 -10.59
N GLY A 31 7.04 -9.13 -9.64
CA GLY A 31 7.40 -10.55 -9.64
C GLY A 31 6.29 -11.45 -9.14
N HIS A 32 5.47 -10.98 -8.18
CA HIS A 32 4.46 -11.80 -7.52
C HIS A 32 3.06 -11.21 -7.63
N ILE A 33 2.82 -10.03 -7.07
CA ILE A 33 1.45 -9.51 -6.88
C ILE A 33 0.76 -9.25 -8.22
N ALA A 34 1.39 -8.50 -9.13
CA ALA A 34 0.81 -8.15 -10.43
C ALA A 34 0.54 -9.38 -11.30
N ARG A 35 1.45 -10.35 -11.29
CA ARG A 35 1.30 -11.60 -12.05
C ARG A 35 0.14 -12.44 -11.54
N LEU A 36 0.00 -12.56 -10.21
CA LEU A 36 -1.12 -13.28 -9.60
C LEU A 36 -2.44 -12.56 -9.85
N ASP A 37 -2.44 -11.23 -9.75
CA ASP A 37 -3.63 -10.42 -10.02
C ASP A 37 -4.10 -10.55 -11.48
N GLU A 38 -3.18 -10.55 -12.45
CA GLU A 38 -3.49 -10.79 -13.86
C GLU A 38 -4.09 -12.18 -14.09
N LEU A 39 -3.56 -13.22 -13.41
CA LEU A 39 -4.12 -14.57 -13.47
C LEU A 39 -5.53 -14.65 -12.89
N ILE A 40 -5.81 -13.92 -11.80
CA ILE A 40 -7.13 -13.85 -11.18
C ILE A 40 -8.10 -13.10 -12.08
N GLN A 41 -7.70 -11.94 -12.62
CA GLN A 41 -8.49 -11.16 -13.57
C GLN A 41 -8.81 -11.93 -14.84
N ALA A 42 -7.88 -12.74 -15.35
CA ALA A 42 -8.10 -13.54 -16.56
C ALA A 42 -9.11 -14.69 -16.35
N LYS A 43 -9.26 -15.16 -15.10
CA LYS A 43 -10.10 -16.32 -14.75
C LYS A 43 -11.40 -15.95 -14.01
N GLY A 44 -11.57 -14.70 -13.58
CA GLY A 44 -12.69 -14.26 -12.76
C GLY A 44 -13.10 -12.81 -12.96
N GLU A 45 -14.06 -12.34 -12.15
CA GLU A 45 -14.62 -10.99 -12.28
C GLU A 45 -13.77 -9.94 -11.54
N GLY A 46 -12.60 -9.62 -12.11
CA GLY A 46 -11.68 -8.61 -11.58
C GLY A 46 -10.63 -9.17 -10.60
N GLY A 47 -9.70 -8.30 -10.18
CA GLY A 47 -8.60 -8.65 -9.28
C GLY A 47 -8.96 -8.48 -7.80
N ILE A 48 -7.98 -8.64 -6.90
CA ILE A 48 -8.22 -8.58 -5.45
C ILE A 48 -8.80 -7.23 -5.00
N LEU A 49 -8.46 -6.17 -5.73
CA LEU A 49 -9.00 -4.82 -5.50
C LEU A 49 -10.53 -4.77 -5.62
N ALA A 50 -11.13 -5.62 -6.46
CA ALA A 50 -12.59 -5.69 -6.58
C ALA A 50 -13.24 -6.12 -5.26
N LEU A 51 -12.63 -7.07 -4.54
CA LEU A 51 -13.10 -7.46 -3.20
C LEU A 51 -12.91 -6.32 -2.21
N GLN A 52 -11.73 -5.68 -2.24
CA GLN A 52 -11.39 -4.57 -1.35
C GLN A 52 -12.37 -3.40 -1.44
N PHE A 53 -12.94 -3.16 -2.62
CA PHE A 53 -13.93 -2.10 -2.84
C PHE A 53 -15.36 -2.63 -3.02
N ALA A 54 -15.63 -3.89 -2.66
CA ALA A 54 -16.96 -4.48 -2.77
C ALA A 54 -17.97 -3.71 -1.90
N GLY A 55 -17.60 -3.31 -0.68
CA GLY A 55 -18.41 -2.48 0.21
C GLY A 55 -19.69 -3.11 0.77
N SER A 56 -20.12 -4.27 0.27
CA SER A 56 -21.31 -4.99 0.76
C SER A 56 -21.13 -6.50 0.66
N VAL A 57 -21.87 -7.24 1.50
CA VAL A 57 -21.84 -8.72 1.48
C VAL A 57 -22.32 -9.28 0.14
N ALA A 58 -23.30 -8.64 -0.51
CA ALA A 58 -23.85 -9.11 -1.78
C ALA A 58 -22.77 -9.14 -2.87
N LYS A 59 -22.11 -7.99 -3.10
CA LYS A 59 -21.02 -7.89 -4.09
C LYS A 59 -19.85 -8.80 -3.74
N ALA A 60 -19.48 -8.87 -2.47
CA ALA A 60 -18.41 -9.75 -2.03
C ALA A 60 -18.75 -11.23 -2.25
N THR A 61 -20.01 -11.62 -2.03
CA THR A 61 -20.47 -13.00 -2.29
C THR A 61 -20.41 -13.33 -3.77
N ASP A 62 -20.84 -12.40 -4.63
CA ASP A 62 -20.81 -12.57 -6.08
C ASP A 62 -19.36 -12.74 -6.59
N LEU A 63 -18.43 -11.91 -6.10
CA LEU A 63 -17.00 -12.00 -6.42
C LEU A 63 -16.39 -13.34 -5.96
N LEU A 64 -16.65 -13.74 -4.71
CA LEU A 64 -16.16 -15.02 -4.19
C LEU A 64 -16.75 -16.22 -4.95
N ALA A 65 -18.00 -16.12 -5.43
CA ALA A 65 -18.60 -17.14 -6.28
C ALA A 65 -17.94 -17.20 -7.67
N ALA A 66 -17.60 -16.04 -8.24
CA ALA A 66 -16.89 -15.94 -9.52
C ALA A 66 -15.43 -16.45 -9.43
N TRP A 67 -14.82 -16.43 -8.26
CA TRP A 67 -13.45 -16.90 -8.02
C TRP A 67 -13.33 -18.34 -7.51
N ARG A 68 -14.39 -19.13 -7.59
CA ARG A 68 -14.35 -20.54 -7.21
C ARG A 68 -13.26 -21.28 -7.97
N GLY A 69 -12.38 -21.98 -7.23
CA GLY A 69 -11.22 -22.67 -7.78
C GLY A 69 -9.96 -21.82 -7.92
N LEU A 70 -9.97 -20.55 -7.47
CA LEU A 70 -8.82 -19.64 -7.41
C LEU A 70 -8.40 -19.33 -5.96
N GLU A 71 -8.92 -20.06 -4.98
CA GLU A 71 -8.75 -19.74 -3.55
C GLU A 71 -7.29 -19.86 -3.11
N GLU A 72 -6.49 -20.72 -3.75
CA GLU A 72 -5.06 -20.84 -3.46
C GLU A 72 -4.27 -19.67 -4.02
N GLU A 73 -4.56 -19.25 -5.26
CA GLU A 73 -3.93 -18.08 -5.89
C GLU A 73 -4.26 -16.80 -5.13
N LEU A 74 -5.53 -16.60 -4.75
CA LEU A 74 -5.97 -15.48 -3.92
C LEU A 74 -5.25 -15.48 -2.58
N ARG A 75 -5.20 -16.62 -1.88
CA ARG A 75 -4.45 -16.73 -0.61
C ARG A 75 -2.96 -16.46 -0.79
N SER A 76 -2.36 -16.95 -1.88
CA SER A 76 -0.96 -16.69 -2.17
C SER A 76 -0.71 -15.20 -2.42
N GLN A 77 -1.55 -14.55 -3.22
CA GLN A 77 -1.46 -13.12 -3.49
C GLN A 77 -1.55 -12.30 -2.20
N THR A 78 -2.55 -12.56 -1.36
CA THR A 78 -2.74 -11.86 -0.07
C THR A 78 -1.57 -12.10 0.89
N ARG A 79 -0.97 -13.31 0.89
CA ARG A 79 0.25 -13.60 1.68
C ARG A 79 1.47 -12.80 1.21
N TRP A 80 1.63 -12.63 -0.10
CA TRP A 80 2.68 -11.76 -0.64
C TRP A 80 2.43 -10.28 -0.29
N ASP A 81 1.17 -9.87 -0.20
CA ASP A 81 0.79 -8.52 0.20
C ASP A 81 1.19 -8.20 1.66
N PHE A 82 1.19 -9.20 2.56
CA PHE A 82 1.76 -9.04 3.91
C PHE A 82 3.25 -8.68 3.93
N LEU A 83 4.02 -9.14 2.96
CA LEU A 83 5.42 -8.73 2.84
C LEU A 83 5.51 -7.35 2.19
N PHE A 84 4.71 -7.10 1.16
CA PHE A 84 4.69 -5.83 0.44
C PHE A 84 4.29 -4.65 1.34
N LEU A 85 3.31 -4.82 2.24
CA LEU A 85 2.87 -3.78 3.18
C LEU A 85 3.95 -3.36 4.18
N LEU A 86 5.01 -4.15 4.39
CA LEU A 86 6.15 -3.73 5.21
C LEU A 86 7.13 -2.84 4.43
N VAL A 87 7.17 -3.00 3.11
CA VAL A 87 8.20 -2.42 2.25
C VAL A 87 7.71 -1.12 1.62
N TYR A 88 6.56 -1.12 0.95
CA TYR A 88 6.11 0.05 0.18
C TYR A 88 5.78 1.28 1.06
N PRO A 89 5.10 1.15 2.23
CA PRO A 89 4.78 2.32 3.05
C PRO A 89 6.03 2.87 3.72
N THR A 90 6.98 1.99 4.07
CA THR A 90 8.30 2.37 4.58
C THR A 90 9.09 3.14 3.52
N ALA A 91 9.07 2.69 2.27
CA ALA A 91 9.71 3.39 1.15
C ALA A 91 9.12 4.80 0.95
N LEU A 92 7.79 4.90 0.90
CA LEU A 92 7.07 6.17 0.76
C LEU A 92 7.36 7.12 1.93
N SER A 93 7.29 6.60 3.16
CA SER A 93 7.57 7.37 4.37
C SER A 93 9.00 7.90 4.40
N LEU A 94 9.99 7.05 4.09
CA LEU A 94 11.39 7.43 4.05
C LEU A 94 11.66 8.48 2.96
N ALA A 95 11.10 8.30 1.76
CA ALA A 95 11.23 9.27 0.67
C ALA A 95 10.64 10.64 1.07
N CYS A 96 9.44 10.65 1.68
CA CYS A 96 8.82 11.88 2.18
C CYS A 96 9.69 12.54 3.26
N ALA A 97 10.20 11.76 4.22
CA ALA A 97 11.08 12.25 5.28
C ALA A 97 12.38 12.88 4.72
N MET A 98 13.00 12.27 3.71
CA MET A 98 14.18 12.82 3.05
C MET A 98 13.87 14.12 2.27
N LEU A 99 12.69 14.20 1.66
CA LEU A 99 12.26 15.41 0.94
C LEU A 99 11.99 16.59 1.90
N VAL A 100 11.51 16.33 3.12
CA VAL A 100 11.32 17.36 4.16
C VAL A 100 12.61 18.13 4.46
N GLU A 101 13.76 17.46 4.44
CA GLU A 101 15.07 18.08 4.70
C GLU A 101 15.69 18.77 3.47
N ALA A 102 15.07 18.62 2.29
CA ALA A 102 15.60 19.21 1.07
C ALA A 102 15.44 20.74 1.08
N ARG A 103 16.55 21.45 0.79
CA ARG A 103 16.51 22.90 0.57
C ARG A 103 15.61 23.24 -0.60
N GLY A 104 14.70 24.19 -0.43
CA GLY A 104 13.71 24.59 -1.44
C GLY A 104 12.39 23.82 -1.40
N ASN A 105 12.19 22.92 -0.42
CA ASN A 105 10.88 22.30 -0.22
C ASN A 105 9.87 23.34 0.27
N PRO A 106 8.78 23.61 -0.48
CA PRO A 106 7.79 24.62 -0.09
C PRO A 106 6.88 24.17 1.06
N LEU A 107 6.78 22.86 1.34
CA LEU A 107 5.80 22.28 2.25
C LEU A 107 6.44 21.23 3.20
N PRO A 108 7.48 21.57 3.98
CA PRO A 108 8.18 20.61 4.82
C PRO A 108 7.32 20.10 5.98
N THR A 109 6.52 20.96 6.61
CA THR A 109 5.64 20.56 7.74
C THR A 109 4.60 19.53 7.30
N ILE A 110 3.99 19.73 6.13
CA ILE A 110 3.02 18.77 5.55
C ILE A 110 3.72 17.44 5.26
N GLY A 111 4.94 17.46 4.73
CA GLY A 111 5.72 16.25 4.47
C GLY A 111 5.97 15.39 5.71
N VAL A 112 6.16 16.00 6.89
CA VAL A 112 6.31 15.25 8.15
C VAL A 112 5.03 14.46 8.46
N PHE A 113 3.86 15.10 8.36
CA PHE A 113 2.59 14.42 8.61
C PHE A 113 2.33 13.31 7.59
N ILE A 114 2.61 13.56 6.31
CA ILE A 114 2.45 12.57 5.24
C ILE A 114 3.39 11.38 5.44
N ALA A 115 4.64 11.60 5.87
CA ALA A 115 5.57 10.52 6.16
C ALA A 115 5.06 9.60 7.29
N TRP A 116 4.49 10.17 8.35
CA TRP A 116 3.86 9.38 9.42
C TRP A 116 2.56 8.70 8.97
N PHE A 117 1.76 9.38 8.16
CA PHE A 117 0.51 8.84 7.64
C PHE A 117 0.76 7.65 6.71
N ALA A 118 1.83 7.67 5.91
CA ALA A 118 2.25 6.52 5.12
C ALA A 118 2.54 5.30 5.99
N LEU A 119 3.24 5.45 7.12
CA LEU A 119 3.48 4.32 8.05
C LEU A 119 2.19 3.82 8.71
N ALA A 120 1.25 4.73 8.99
CA ALA A 120 -0.06 4.37 9.54
C ALA A 120 -0.90 3.53 8.56
N ALA A 121 -0.56 3.50 7.26
CA ALA A 121 -1.21 2.60 6.30
C ALA A 121 -0.92 1.12 6.59
N MET A 122 0.26 0.79 7.15
CA MET A 122 0.67 -0.60 7.41
C MET A 122 -0.33 -1.41 8.25
N PRO A 123 -0.77 -0.95 9.45
CA PRO A 123 -1.76 -1.70 10.22
C PRO A 123 -3.12 -1.80 9.52
N LEU A 124 -3.54 -0.78 8.76
CA LEU A 124 -4.78 -0.81 7.99
C LEU A 124 -4.69 -1.85 6.86
N ASP A 125 -3.56 -1.92 6.18
CA ASP A 125 -3.26 -2.90 5.15
C ASP A 125 -3.25 -4.32 5.71
N ALA A 126 -2.67 -4.52 6.90
CA ALA A 126 -2.69 -5.81 7.58
C ALA A 126 -4.12 -6.24 7.97
N LEU A 127 -4.95 -5.32 8.47
CA LEU A 127 -6.36 -5.59 8.80
C LEU A 127 -7.18 -5.93 7.56
N GLU A 128 -6.96 -5.21 6.45
CA GLU A 128 -7.56 -5.50 5.16
C GLU A 128 -7.17 -6.90 4.68
N ASN A 129 -5.88 -7.22 4.66
CA ASN A 129 -5.39 -8.54 4.25
C ASN A 129 -5.92 -9.69 5.12
N LEU A 130 -6.07 -9.48 6.44
CA LEU A 130 -6.71 -10.44 7.32
C LEU A 130 -8.20 -10.63 7.01
N ALA A 131 -8.93 -9.54 6.75
CA ALA A 131 -10.34 -9.61 6.37
C ALA A 131 -10.53 -10.32 5.03
N THR A 132 -9.67 -10.03 4.04
CA THR A 132 -9.62 -10.71 2.74
C THR A 132 -9.43 -12.22 2.91
N LEU A 133 -8.41 -12.65 3.66
CA LEU A 133 -8.18 -14.09 3.91
C LEU A 133 -9.39 -14.75 4.59
N ARG A 134 -9.97 -14.09 5.60
CA ARG A 134 -11.17 -14.61 6.28
C ARG A 134 -12.35 -14.76 5.34
N MET A 135 -12.55 -13.82 4.42
CA MET A 135 -13.63 -13.88 3.44
C MET A 135 -13.40 -14.97 2.38
N ILE A 136 -12.15 -15.20 1.98
CA ILE A 136 -11.80 -16.31 1.08
C ILE A 136 -12.05 -17.67 1.75
N ASP A 137 -11.63 -17.83 3.02
CA ASP A 137 -11.71 -19.12 3.72
C ASP A 137 -13.12 -19.45 4.26
N HIS A 138 -13.90 -18.44 4.63
CA HIS A 138 -15.18 -18.65 5.35
C HIS A 138 -16.39 -17.98 4.68
N GLY A 139 -16.20 -17.31 3.54
CA GLY A 139 -17.24 -16.59 2.82
C GLY A 139 -17.41 -15.14 3.26
N ALA A 140 -18.17 -14.38 2.48
CA ALA A 140 -18.39 -12.97 2.71
C ALA A 140 -19.21 -12.70 3.98
N SER A 141 -18.93 -11.59 4.64
CA SER A 141 -19.79 -11.04 5.70
C SER A 141 -19.92 -9.53 5.54
N GLU A 142 -21.05 -8.98 6.00
CA GLU A 142 -21.31 -7.54 5.88
C GLU A 142 -20.29 -6.70 6.66
N SER A 143 -19.96 -7.13 7.88
CA SER A 143 -18.98 -6.44 8.71
C SER A 143 -17.59 -6.49 8.10
N LEU A 144 -17.14 -7.65 7.58
CA LEU A 144 -15.83 -7.76 6.96
C LEU A 144 -15.75 -6.95 5.67
N ALA A 145 -16.76 -7.03 4.78
CA ALA A 145 -16.77 -6.27 3.53
C ALA A 145 -16.71 -4.75 3.76
N SER A 146 -17.43 -4.26 4.77
CA SER A 146 -17.41 -2.84 5.16
C SER A 146 -16.05 -2.43 5.74
N TRP A 147 -15.50 -3.20 6.68
CA TRP A 147 -14.18 -2.92 7.28
C TRP A 147 -13.06 -2.98 6.26
N LEU A 148 -13.11 -3.96 5.36
CA LEU A 148 -12.18 -4.14 4.25
C LEU A 148 -12.14 -2.88 3.38
N THR A 149 -13.31 -2.39 2.97
CA THR A 149 -13.44 -1.18 2.14
C THR A 149 -12.97 0.07 2.85
N PHE A 150 -13.27 0.20 4.14
CA PHE A 150 -12.80 1.32 4.95
C PHE A 150 -11.27 1.34 5.05
N CYS A 151 -10.66 0.20 5.39
CA CYS A 151 -9.20 0.07 5.49
C CYS A 151 -8.53 0.31 4.14
N ALA A 152 -9.07 -0.29 3.06
CA ALA A 152 -8.60 -0.08 1.69
C ALA A 152 -8.65 1.40 1.29
N THR A 153 -9.75 2.09 1.56
CA THR A 153 -9.91 3.51 1.22
C THR A 153 -8.85 4.37 1.92
N ILE A 154 -8.62 4.16 3.21
CA ILE A 154 -7.64 4.96 3.96
C ILE A 154 -6.21 4.61 3.54
N LYS A 155 -5.86 3.34 3.35
CA LYS A 155 -4.50 2.96 2.93
C LYS A 155 -4.16 3.51 1.55
N PHE A 156 -5.09 3.45 0.59
CA PHE A 156 -4.89 4.03 -0.74
C PHE A 156 -4.81 5.56 -0.67
N ALA A 157 -5.62 6.22 0.16
CA ALA A 157 -5.50 7.66 0.39
C ALA A 157 -4.12 8.04 0.95
N ALA A 158 -3.58 7.26 1.89
CA ALA A 158 -2.23 7.46 2.43
C ALA A 158 -1.15 7.30 1.35
N ALA A 159 -1.22 6.23 0.56
CA ALA A 159 -0.29 5.97 -0.52
C ALA A 159 -0.32 7.07 -1.60
N PHE A 160 -1.50 7.47 -2.07
CA PHE A 160 -1.66 8.52 -3.08
C PHE A 160 -1.27 9.90 -2.56
N THR A 161 -1.55 10.21 -1.29
CA THR A 161 -1.12 11.47 -0.68
C THR A 161 0.40 11.55 -0.58
N ALA A 162 1.07 10.45 -0.20
CA ALA A 162 2.52 10.38 -0.18
C ALA A 162 3.13 10.52 -1.58
N ALA A 163 2.61 9.78 -2.57
CA ALA A 163 3.04 9.90 -3.95
C ALA A 163 2.84 11.31 -4.51
N GLY A 164 1.67 11.90 -4.29
CA GLY A 164 1.35 13.26 -4.72
C GLY A 164 2.28 14.31 -4.08
N TYR A 165 2.58 14.16 -2.80
CA TYR A 165 3.56 15.02 -2.12
C TYR A 165 4.96 14.92 -2.74
N LEU A 166 5.45 13.70 -2.95
CA LEU A 166 6.76 13.46 -3.58
C LEU A 166 6.84 14.07 -4.97
N LEU A 167 5.77 13.99 -5.77
CA LEU A 167 5.71 14.57 -7.11
C LEU A 167 5.67 16.10 -7.05
N VAL A 168 4.74 16.69 -6.29
CA VAL A 168 4.53 18.15 -6.28
C VAL A 168 5.65 18.88 -5.54
N ALA A 169 5.95 18.48 -4.30
CA ALA A 169 7.01 19.13 -3.53
C ALA A 169 8.40 18.78 -4.09
N GLY A 170 8.58 17.57 -4.63
CA GLY A 170 9.84 17.17 -5.28
C GLY A 170 10.13 18.00 -6.53
N THR A 171 9.15 18.17 -7.42
CA THR A 171 9.31 19.02 -8.62
C THR A 171 9.53 20.48 -8.26
N ALA A 172 8.78 21.03 -7.32
CA ALA A 172 8.99 22.40 -6.83
C ALA A 172 10.40 22.60 -6.25
N THR A 173 10.87 21.64 -5.46
CA THR A 173 12.24 21.65 -4.90
C THR A 173 13.30 21.61 -6.00
N LEU A 174 13.08 20.87 -7.08
CA LEU A 174 14.01 20.78 -8.20
C LEU A 174 14.04 22.08 -9.03
N VAL A 175 12.90 22.74 -9.22
CA VAL A 175 12.82 24.01 -9.98
C VAL A 175 13.43 25.19 -9.22
N GLN A 176 13.41 25.14 -7.88
CA GLN A 176 13.98 26.19 -7.03
C GLN A 176 15.50 26.06 -6.81
N ARG A 177 16.15 25.02 -7.35
CA ARG A 177 17.60 24.85 -7.35
C ARG A 177 18.24 25.59 -8.52
#